data_AF-A0A948PNX6-F1
#
_entry.id   AF-A0A948PNX6-F1
#
_cell.length_a   1.000
_cell.length_b   1.000
_cell.length_c   1.000
_cell.angle_alpha   90.00
_cell.angle_beta   90.00
_cell.angle_gamma   90.00
#
_symmetry.space_group_name_H-M   'P 1'
#
loop_
_entity.id
_entity.type
_entity.pdbx_description
1 polymer ?
#
loop_
_entity_poly.entity_id
_entity_poly.type
_entity_poly.pdbx_seq_one_letter_code
_entity_poly.pdbx_strand_id
1 'polypeptide(L)'
;MMNTLTHLKKGFNHTGGVTRMVVCLFLFNLIFALLLAIPLFRTLQDEIASSDTASQMTESFDYLWWEEFNDRASGPAELFGPDIIGKGAVLLNLEAFLQFRFLDWPSSLLVFMLLYLVVHTFLAGGILSVFSQDAPRFSMKGFFAGAGHQFFRFLGLMALSWIFFILTAQYLIGSLNGILTGIKETAVSEVSPFIWNLIFSAVVLAVLLFIQMVFDYARILTVLEHRDNIFSSAWRALRFVVSRPLSTLGLFYTVFVCQIAVSVLYAVLIESFPQTKFLTVISAFFIQQLFIFSIIWIRCWLYASQLELFSYKR
;
A
#
# COMPACT_ATOMS: atom_id res chain seq x y z
N MET A 1 -10.11 -1.24 -26.88
CA MET A 1 -8.88 -1.76 -26.23
C MET A 1 -7.61 -1.07 -26.74
N MET A 2 -7.54 -0.66 -28.02
CA MET A 2 -6.35 0.00 -28.61
C MET A 2 -5.97 1.35 -27.95
N ASN A 3 -6.89 2.03 -27.27
CA ASN A 3 -6.59 3.29 -26.56
C ASN A 3 -5.98 3.10 -25.16
N THR A 4 -6.32 2.03 -24.40
CA THR A 4 -5.81 1.86 -23.02
C THR A 4 -4.32 1.59 -22.98
N LEU A 5 -3.81 0.78 -23.91
CA LEU A 5 -2.37 0.49 -24.02
C LEU A 5 -1.56 1.77 -24.32
N THR A 6 -2.11 2.66 -25.14
CA THR A 6 -1.49 3.94 -25.49
C THR A 6 -1.39 4.85 -24.27
N HIS A 7 -2.44 4.96 -23.45
CA HIS A 7 -2.40 5.75 -22.21
C HIS A 7 -1.45 5.14 -21.17
N LEU A 8 -1.38 3.81 -21.07
CA LEU A 8 -0.38 3.13 -20.24
C LEU A 8 1.05 3.47 -20.67
N LYS A 9 1.34 3.40 -21.98
CA LYS A 9 2.67 3.72 -22.51
C LYS A 9 3.03 5.20 -22.28
N LYS A 10 2.08 6.12 -22.51
CA LYS A 10 2.28 7.55 -22.23
C LYS A 10 2.54 7.80 -20.75
N GLY A 11 1.73 7.22 -19.87
CA GLY A 11 1.91 7.34 -18.41
C GLY A 11 3.26 6.79 -17.95
N PHE A 12 3.73 5.69 -18.55
CA PHE A 12 5.06 5.13 -18.26
C PHE A 12 6.17 6.09 -18.68
N ASN A 13 6.08 6.65 -19.89
CA ASN A 13 7.04 7.63 -20.39
C ASN A 13 7.04 8.92 -19.57
N HIS A 14 5.87 9.43 -19.17
CA HIS A 14 5.75 10.59 -18.29
C HIS A 14 6.41 10.32 -16.93
N THR A 15 6.21 9.13 -16.36
CA THR A 15 6.86 8.73 -15.10
C THR A 15 8.38 8.69 -15.24
N GLY A 16 8.88 8.17 -16.36
CA GLY A 16 10.31 8.20 -16.71
C GLY A 16 10.87 9.61 -16.89
N GLY A 17 10.07 10.54 -17.42
CA GLY A 17 10.45 11.96 -17.55
C GLY A 17 10.64 12.67 -16.21
N VAL A 18 10.06 12.15 -15.12
CA VAL A 18 10.12 12.74 -13.78
C VAL A 18 10.73 11.80 -12.74
N THR A 19 11.71 10.96 -13.11
CA THR A 19 12.36 10.02 -12.17
C THR A 19 12.91 10.69 -10.90
N ARG A 20 13.35 11.96 -10.98
CA ARG A 20 13.78 12.74 -9.79
C ARG A 20 12.65 12.89 -8.74
N MET A 21 11.40 12.98 -9.19
CA MET A 21 10.23 12.96 -8.30
C MET A 21 10.09 11.59 -7.64
N VAL A 22 10.22 10.50 -8.40
CA VAL A 22 10.12 9.12 -7.86
C VAL A 22 11.21 8.88 -6.81
N VAL A 23 12.45 9.32 -7.07
CA VAL A 23 13.55 9.28 -6.10
C VAL A 23 13.22 10.10 -4.86
N CYS A 24 12.66 11.31 -5.00
CA CYS A 24 12.22 12.12 -3.87
C CYS A 24 11.18 11.38 -3.00
N LEU A 25 10.17 10.77 -3.61
CA LEU A 25 9.16 9.97 -2.91
C LEU A 25 9.77 8.75 -2.21
N PHE A 26 10.73 8.09 -2.85
CA PHE A 26 11.49 6.98 -2.27
C PHE A 26 12.28 7.44 -1.04
N LEU A 27 12.95 8.58 -1.09
CA LEU A 27 13.67 9.15 0.06
C LEU A 27 12.71 9.48 1.21
N PHE A 28 11.52 10.01 0.93
CA PHE A 28 10.49 10.21 1.95
C PHE A 28 10.05 8.90 2.61
N ASN A 29 9.85 7.84 1.81
CA ASN A 29 9.52 6.52 2.34
C ASN A 29 10.66 5.97 3.20
N LEU A 30 11.92 6.09 2.76
CA LEU A 30 13.10 5.66 3.51
C LEU A 30 13.23 6.41 4.84
N ILE A 31 13.04 7.74 4.84
CA ILE A 31 13.06 8.55 6.07
C ILE A 31 11.97 8.08 7.03
N PHE A 32 10.75 7.86 6.53
CA PHE A 32 9.65 7.39 7.37
C PHE A 32 9.93 5.99 7.96
N ALA A 33 10.49 5.09 7.16
CA ALA A 33 10.91 3.76 7.63
C ALA A 33 11.99 3.86 8.71
N LEU A 34 12.97 4.77 8.57
CA LEU A 34 14.01 5.00 9.57
C LEU A 34 13.46 5.54 10.90
N LEU A 35 12.40 6.34 10.87
CA LEU A 35 11.73 6.83 12.09
C LEU A 35 11.20 5.68 12.95
N LEU A 36 10.84 4.56 12.34
CA LEU A 36 10.35 3.36 13.03
C LEU A 36 11.49 2.36 13.32
N ALA A 37 12.42 2.21 12.37
CA ALA A 37 13.52 1.25 12.49
C ALA A 37 14.57 1.66 13.53
N ILE A 38 14.87 2.96 13.71
CA ILE A 38 15.89 3.41 14.65
C ILE A 38 15.49 3.16 16.12
N PRO A 39 14.27 3.52 16.58
CA PRO A 39 13.84 3.17 17.94
C PRO A 39 13.86 1.66 18.17
N LEU A 40 13.37 0.88 17.21
CA LEU A 40 13.37 -0.57 17.28
C LEU A 40 14.79 -1.13 17.40
N PHE A 41 15.72 -0.64 16.58
CA PHE A 41 17.12 -1.04 16.64
C PHE A 41 17.75 -0.73 17.99
N ARG A 42 17.48 0.45 18.57
CA ARG A 42 18.01 0.83 19.89
C ARG A 42 17.48 -0.09 20.98
N THR A 43 16.17 -0.35 21.02
CA THR A 43 15.59 -1.28 22.00
C THR A 43 16.20 -2.67 21.88
N LEU A 44 16.30 -3.21 20.65
CA LEU A 44 16.92 -4.52 20.43
C LEU A 44 18.41 -4.53 20.79
N GLN A 45 19.13 -3.46 20.49
CA GLN A 45 20.54 -3.34 20.85
C GLN A 45 20.73 -3.32 22.36
N ASP A 46 19.92 -2.56 23.09
CA ASP A 46 20.01 -2.47 24.55
C ASP A 46 19.71 -3.81 25.23
N GLU A 47 18.70 -4.56 24.76
CA GLU A 47 18.31 -5.88 25.30
C GLU A 47 19.31 -7.00 24.96
N ILE A 48 19.81 -7.02 23.71
CA ILE A 48 20.67 -8.11 23.22
C ILE A 48 22.14 -7.86 23.59
N ALA A 49 22.62 -6.62 23.62
CA ALA A 49 24.04 -6.34 23.89
C ALA A 49 24.42 -6.46 25.36
N SER A 50 23.47 -6.34 26.29
CA SER A 50 23.74 -6.47 27.73
C SER A 50 23.67 -7.91 28.25
N SER A 51 23.27 -8.88 27.41
CA SER A 51 22.99 -10.26 27.82
C SER A 51 23.84 -11.27 27.04
N ASP A 52 24.18 -12.41 27.66
CA ASP A 52 24.82 -13.54 26.97
C ASP A 52 23.94 -14.10 25.82
N THR A 53 22.70 -13.65 25.73
CA THR A 53 21.71 -13.95 24.71
C THR A 53 22.21 -13.69 23.29
N ALA A 54 23.06 -12.69 23.05
CA ALA A 54 23.66 -12.47 21.74
C ALA A 54 24.44 -13.70 21.22
N SER A 55 25.18 -14.37 22.11
CA SER A 55 25.93 -15.57 21.79
C SER A 55 25.02 -16.78 21.57
N GLN A 56 23.97 -16.92 22.39
CA GLN A 56 23.01 -18.03 22.31
C GLN A 56 22.13 -17.93 21.04
N MET A 57 21.68 -16.73 20.68
CA MET A 57 20.91 -16.46 19.45
C MET A 57 21.68 -16.75 18.16
N THR A 58 23.01 -16.81 18.23
CA THR A 58 23.85 -17.16 17.08
C THR A 58 23.80 -18.66 16.78
N GLU A 59 23.55 -19.51 17.78
CA GLU A 59 23.46 -20.97 17.63
C GLU A 59 22.01 -21.45 17.42
N SER A 60 21.05 -20.89 18.16
CA SER A 60 19.63 -21.21 18.01
C SER A 60 18.74 -20.05 18.48
N PHE A 61 17.50 -19.98 17.97
CA PHE A 61 16.56 -18.94 18.41
C PHE A 61 16.15 -19.18 19.87
N ASP A 62 16.38 -18.18 20.72
CA ASP A 62 16.03 -18.23 22.15
C ASP A 62 14.55 -17.85 22.36
N TYR A 63 13.72 -18.87 22.55
CA TYR A 63 12.28 -18.70 22.79
C TYR A 63 11.97 -18.05 24.13
N LEU A 64 12.81 -18.24 25.16
CA LEU A 64 12.57 -17.67 26.49
C LEU A 64 12.81 -16.17 26.44
N TRP A 65 13.93 -15.74 25.84
CA TRP A 65 14.16 -14.31 25.59
C TRP A 65 13.02 -13.69 24.79
N TRP A 66 12.51 -14.39 23.75
CA TRP A 66 11.43 -13.88 22.92
C TRP A 66 10.14 -13.62 23.72
N GLU A 67 9.76 -14.56 24.59
CA GLU A 67 8.59 -14.43 25.46
C GLU A 67 8.78 -13.25 26.44
N GLU A 68 9.93 -13.18 27.11
CA GLU A 68 10.21 -12.08 28.04
C GLU A 68 10.34 -10.71 27.36
N PHE A 69 10.86 -10.66 26.13
CA PHE A 69 10.92 -9.44 25.31
C PHE A 69 9.52 -9.00 24.95
N ASN A 70 8.68 -9.92 24.45
CA ASN A 70 7.32 -9.61 24.02
C ASN A 70 6.43 -9.14 25.18
N ASP A 71 6.62 -9.70 26.39
CA ASP A 71 5.90 -9.27 27.59
C ASP A 71 6.31 -7.88 28.09
N ARG A 72 7.55 -7.46 27.83
CA ARG A 72 8.10 -6.16 28.24
C ARG A 72 8.06 -5.09 27.15
N ALA A 73 7.90 -5.51 25.90
CA ALA A 73 7.91 -4.62 24.75
C ALA A 73 6.81 -3.57 24.88
N SER A 74 7.18 -2.31 24.67
CA SER A 74 6.24 -1.20 24.65
C SER A 74 6.52 -0.26 23.48
N GLY A 75 5.47 0.39 22.97
CA GLY A 75 5.59 1.37 21.91
C GLY A 75 6.04 0.75 20.58
N PRO A 76 7.09 1.25 19.91
CA PRO A 76 7.56 0.68 18.64
C PRO A 76 8.16 -0.74 18.75
N ALA A 77 8.56 -1.17 19.96
CA ALA A 77 9.13 -2.50 20.17
C ALA A 77 8.09 -3.62 20.03
N GLU A 78 6.82 -3.34 20.35
CA GLU A 78 5.66 -4.25 20.18
C GLU A 78 5.47 -4.67 18.72
N LEU A 79 6.07 -3.93 17.78
CA LEU A 79 5.97 -4.25 16.37
C LEU A 79 6.83 -5.45 16.03
N PHE A 80 7.99 -5.61 16.68
CA PHE A 80 8.93 -6.67 16.37
C PHE A 80 8.24 -8.03 16.51
N GLY A 81 8.32 -8.87 15.48
CA GLY A 81 7.66 -10.17 15.46
C GLY A 81 7.72 -10.89 14.13
N PRO A 82 7.32 -12.18 14.11
CA PRO A 82 7.34 -13.03 12.91
C PRO A 82 6.47 -12.48 11.77
N ASP A 83 5.51 -11.61 12.09
CA ASP A 83 4.57 -11.02 11.15
C ASP A 83 5.14 -9.85 10.32
N ILE A 84 6.41 -9.46 10.54
CA ILE A 84 7.06 -8.38 9.75
C ILE A 84 8.01 -8.91 8.66
N ILE A 85 8.58 -10.10 8.83
CA ILE A 85 9.68 -10.59 7.98
C ILE A 85 9.26 -11.84 7.19
N GLY A 86 9.65 -11.89 5.91
CA GLY A 86 9.44 -13.05 5.03
C GLY A 86 8.10 -13.06 4.30
N LYS A 87 7.78 -14.18 3.63
CA LYS A 87 6.53 -14.31 2.85
C LYS A 87 5.28 -14.36 3.72
N GLY A 88 5.38 -15.01 4.89
CA GLY A 88 4.30 -15.13 5.86
C GLY A 88 3.77 -13.76 6.27
N ALA A 89 4.67 -12.82 6.55
CA ALA A 89 4.34 -11.43 6.84
C ALA A 89 3.43 -10.81 5.77
N VAL A 90 3.78 -10.92 4.48
CA VAL A 90 2.99 -10.30 3.40
C VAL A 90 1.56 -10.87 3.34
N LEU A 91 1.42 -12.19 3.46
CA LEU A 91 0.12 -12.86 3.40
C LEU A 91 -0.73 -12.57 4.64
N LEU A 92 -0.14 -12.63 5.83
CA LEU A 92 -0.82 -12.36 7.10
C LEU A 92 -1.28 -10.90 7.19
N ASN A 93 -0.44 -9.94 6.78
CA ASN A 93 -0.81 -8.53 6.75
C ASN A 93 -1.91 -8.25 5.71
N LEU A 94 -1.86 -8.90 4.53
CA LEU A 94 -2.91 -8.78 3.52
C LEU A 94 -4.25 -9.36 4.04
N GLU A 95 -4.20 -10.53 4.66
CA GLU A 95 -5.38 -11.16 5.25
C GLU A 95 -5.97 -10.31 6.37
N ALA A 96 -5.13 -9.81 7.29
CA ALA A 96 -5.55 -8.91 8.38
C ALA A 96 -6.18 -7.62 7.82
N PHE A 97 -5.63 -7.07 6.74
CA PHE A 97 -6.21 -5.92 6.05
C PHE A 97 -7.59 -6.25 5.44
N LEU A 98 -7.70 -7.35 4.70
CA LEU A 98 -8.95 -7.76 4.04
C LEU A 98 -10.05 -8.12 5.04
N GLN A 99 -9.69 -8.68 6.19
CA GLN A 99 -10.62 -9.04 7.27
C GLN A 99 -10.86 -7.88 8.26
N PHE A 100 -10.25 -6.70 8.04
CA PHE A 100 -10.32 -5.55 8.95
C PHE A 100 -9.79 -5.81 10.38
N ARG A 101 -9.01 -6.87 10.56
CA ARG A 101 -8.34 -7.23 11.81
C ARG A 101 -7.12 -6.37 12.12
N PHE A 102 -6.71 -5.52 11.19
CA PHE A 102 -5.63 -4.54 11.43
C PHE A 102 -5.98 -3.53 12.54
N LEU A 103 -7.25 -3.41 12.94
CA LEU A 103 -7.65 -2.60 14.11
C LEU A 103 -7.22 -3.21 15.44
N ASP A 104 -6.93 -4.51 15.47
CA ASP A 104 -6.42 -5.23 16.65
C ASP A 104 -4.90 -5.05 16.83
N TRP A 105 -4.24 -4.36 15.90
CA TRP A 105 -2.80 -4.10 15.97
C TRP A 105 -2.44 -3.13 17.10
N PRO A 106 -1.18 -3.19 17.58
CA PRO A 106 -0.63 -2.25 18.55
C PRO A 106 -1.00 -0.79 18.24
N SER A 107 -1.43 -0.05 19.27
CA SER A 107 -1.84 1.35 19.10
C SER A 107 -0.73 2.22 18.50
N SER A 108 0.53 1.92 18.82
CA SER A 108 1.72 2.54 18.22
C SER A 108 1.72 2.38 16.69
N LEU A 109 1.46 1.16 16.18
CA LEU A 109 1.36 0.89 14.75
C LEU A 109 0.26 1.70 14.09
N LEU A 110 -0.91 1.78 14.74
CA LEU A 110 -2.05 2.54 14.22
C LEU A 110 -1.73 4.03 14.10
N VAL A 111 -1.01 4.61 15.07
CA VAL A 111 -0.54 6.01 14.99
C VAL A 111 0.43 6.19 13.82
N PHE A 112 1.42 5.30 13.66
CA PHE A 112 2.35 5.37 12.54
C PHE A 112 1.64 5.18 11.19
N MET A 113 0.67 4.27 11.10
CA MET A 113 -0.15 4.08 9.92
C MET A 113 -0.94 5.35 9.58
N LEU A 114 -1.56 6.00 10.56
CA LEU A 114 -2.29 7.26 10.35
C LEU A 114 -1.36 8.38 9.86
N LEU A 115 -0.19 8.54 10.50
CA LEU A 115 0.81 9.52 10.07
C LEU A 115 1.29 9.25 8.64
N TYR A 116 1.56 7.98 8.32
CA TYR A 116 1.96 7.57 6.98
C TYR A 116 0.87 7.89 5.94
N LEU A 117 -0.41 7.66 6.27
CA LEU A 117 -1.55 7.99 5.41
C LEU A 117 -1.67 9.50 5.16
N VAL A 118 -1.47 10.32 6.19
CA VAL A 118 -1.49 11.79 6.06
C VAL A 118 -0.34 12.28 5.18
N VAL A 119 0.89 11.79 5.42
CA VAL A 119 2.07 12.13 4.60
C VAL A 119 1.85 11.69 3.15
N HIS A 120 1.38 10.46 2.93
CA HIS A 120 1.13 9.95 1.58
C HIS A 120 0.02 10.72 0.86
N THR A 121 -1.00 11.19 1.60
CA THR A 121 -2.07 12.04 1.07
C THR A 121 -1.53 13.41 0.63
N PHE A 122 -0.64 14.01 1.43
CA PHE A 122 0.07 15.23 1.07
C PHE A 122 0.94 15.04 -0.19
N LEU A 123 1.78 14.00 -0.22
CA LEU A 123 2.64 13.69 -1.37
C LEU A 123 1.83 13.43 -2.64
N ALA A 124 0.66 12.78 -2.55
CA ALA A 124 -0.22 12.56 -3.69
C ALA A 124 -0.66 13.86 -4.38
N GLY A 125 -0.86 14.95 -3.61
CA GLY A 125 -1.14 16.27 -4.16
C GLY A 125 0.00 16.81 -5.01
N GLY A 126 1.24 16.65 -4.54
CA GLY A 126 2.44 17.02 -5.29
C GLY A 126 2.62 16.20 -6.56
N ILE A 127 2.39 14.88 -6.49
CA ILE A 127 2.49 13.97 -7.65
C ILE A 127 1.52 14.39 -8.75
N LEU A 128 0.23 14.56 -8.40
CA LEU A 128 -0.79 14.94 -9.38
C LEU A 128 -0.58 16.35 -9.93
N SER A 129 -0.04 17.29 -9.13
CA SER A 129 0.30 18.63 -9.61
C SER A 129 1.49 18.66 -10.58
N VAL A 130 2.43 17.72 -10.47
CA VAL A 130 3.51 17.57 -11.46
C VAL A 130 2.99 16.95 -12.76
N PHE A 131 2.14 15.93 -12.65
CA PHE A 131 1.57 15.26 -13.82
C PHE A 131 0.46 16.04 -14.53
N SER A 132 -0.17 17.03 -13.87
CA SER A 132 -1.18 17.88 -14.50
C SER A 132 -0.60 18.95 -15.42
N GLN A 133 0.73 19.10 -15.49
CA GLN A 133 1.41 20.04 -16.38
C GLN A 133 1.51 19.45 -17.80
N ASP A 134 1.33 20.27 -18.84
CA ASP A 134 1.41 19.83 -20.24
C ASP A 134 2.74 19.14 -20.60
N ALA A 135 3.82 19.57 -19.95
CA ALA A 135 5.13 18.93 -20.01
C ALA A 135 5.61 18.65 -18.56
N PRO A 136 5.44 17.43 -18.04
CA PRO A 136 5.77 17.09 -16.67
C PRO A 136 7.25 17.38 -16.38
N ARG A 137 7.51 18.38 -15.53
CA ARG A 137 8.86 18.74 -15.07
C ARG A 137 8.89 18.77 -13.56
N PHE A 138 9.81 18.01 -12.98
CA PHE A 138 9.97 17.98 -11.54
C PHE A 138 10.76 19.19 -11.03
N SER A 139 10.14 19.93 -10.11
CA SER A 139 10.78 20.95 -9.28
C SER A 139 10.28 20.80 -7.86
N MET A 140 11.18 20.82 -6.87
CA MET A 140 10.81 20.70 -5.46
C MET A 140 9.80 21.77 -5.04
N LYS A 141 10.02 23.03 -5.44
CA LYS A 141 9.11 24.13 -5.12
C LYS A 141 7.71 23.91 -5.70
N GLY A 142 7.62 23.50 -6.96
CA GLY A 142 6.35 23.20 -7.61
C GLY A 142 5.63 22.01 -6.97
N PHE A 143 6.38 20.96 -6.65
CA PHE A 143 5.85 19.76 -6.00
C PHE A 143 5.23 20.07 -4.63
N PHE A 144 5.95 20.75 -3.74
CA PHE A 144 5.43 21.09 -2.41
C PHE A 144 4.33 22.16 -2.45
N ALA A 145 4.39 23.10 -3.39
CA ALA A 145 3.30 24.06 -3.59
C ALA A 145 2.01 23.35 -4.01
N GLY A 146 2.10 22.40 -4.95
CA GLY A 146 0.98 21.56 -5.37
C GLY A 146 0.45 20.66 -4.25
N ALA A 147 1.35 20.04 -3.49
CA ALA A 147 1.01 19.22 -2.33
C ALA A 147 0.23 20.02 -1.26
N GLY A 148 0.74 21.21 -0.90
CA GLY A 148 0.10 22.09 0.08
C GLY A 148 -1.25 22.63 -0.40
N HIS A 149 -1.34 23.04 -1.67
CA HIS A 149 -2.57 23.59 -2.22
C HIS A 149 -3.73 22.58 -2.21
N GLN A 150 -3.43 21.29 -2.48
CA GLN A 150 -4.45 20.24 -2.54
C GLN A 150 -4.65 19.48 -1.22
N PHE A 151 -3.80 19.73 -0.22
CA PHE A 151 -3.70 18.90 0.99
C PHE A 151 -5.06 18.67 1.68
N PHE A 152 -5.78 19.73 2.04
CA PHE A 152 -7.04 19.60 2.78
C PHE A 152 -8.14 18.92 1.96
N ARG A 153 -8.17 19.15 0.64
CA ARG A 153 -9.14 18.50 -0.26
C ARG A 153 -8.85 17.00 -0.35
N PHE A 154 -7.58 16.64 -0.45
CA PHE A 154 -7.14 15.26 -0.48
C PHE A 154 -7.30 14.58 0.88
N LEU A 155 -7.14 15.31 1.99
CA LEU A 155 -7.41 14.81 3.34
C LEU A 155 -8.90 14.50 3.53
N GLY A 156 -9.79 15.35 3.04
CA GLY A 156 -11.22 15.07 3.06
C GLY A 156 -11.61 13.92 2.11
N LEU A 157 -10.99 13.81 0.92
CA LEU A 157 -11.15 12.64 0.03
C LEU A 157 -10.63 11.36 0.69
N MET A 158 -9.51 11.42 1.41
CA MET A 158 -8.96 10.31 2.17
C MET A 158 -9.95 9.86 3.24
N ALA A 159 -10.41 10.78 4.11
CA ALA A 159 -11.39 10.47 5.14
C ALA A 159 -12.68 9.87 4.55
N LEU A 160 -13.20 10.47 3.47
CA LEU A 160 -14.37 9.97 2.77
C LEU A 160 -14.12 8.55 2.21
N SER A 161 -12.95 8.29 1.62
CA SER A 161 -12.62 6.96 1.10
C SER A 161 -12.56 5.89 2.19
N TRP A 162 -12.02 6.21 3.36
CA TRP A 162 -11.99 5.31 4.52
C TRP A 162 -13.37 4.99 5.05
N ILE A 163 -14.29 5.96 5.09
CA ILE A 163 -15.69 5.71 5.44
C ILE A 163 -16.31 4.69 4.48
N PHE A 164 -16.12 4.86 3.17
CA PHE A 164 -16.61 3.91 2.18
C PHE A 164 -15.94 2.53 2.30
N PHE A 165 -14.64 2.47 2.58
CA PHE A 165 -13.95 1.18 2.79
C PHE A 165 -14.50 0.44 4.00
N ILE A 166 -14.63 1.10 5.15
CA ILE A 166 -15.13 0.47 6.38
C ILE A 166 -16.57 -0.01 6.19
N LEU A 167 -17.47 0.85 5.69
CA LEU A 167 -18.87 0.48 5.47
C LEU A 167 -19.02 -0.69 4.49
N THR A 168 -18.27 -0.64 3.38
CA THR A 168 -18.32 -1.69 2.36
C THR A 168 -17.78 -3.01 2.88
N ALA A 169 -16.67 -2.97 3.61
CA ALA A 169 -16.06 -4.17 4.17
C ALA A 169 -16.92 -4.79 5.28
N GLN A 170 -17.43 -4.00 6.23
CA GLN A 170 -18.33 -4.50 7.27
C GLN A 170 -19.57 -5.19 6.64
N TYR A 171 -20.19 -4.55 5.65
CA TYR A 171 -21.34 -5.11 4.96
C TYR A 171 -21.01 -6.39 4.19
N LEU A 172 -19.96 -6.38 3.36
CA LEU A 172 -19.57 -7.53 2.55
C LEU A 172 -19.07 -8.69 3.40
N ILE A 173 -18.14 -8.46 4.33
CA ILE A 173 -17.56 -9.50 5.17
C ILE A 173 -18.64 -10.12 6.05
N GLY A 174 -19.51 -9.32 6.67
CA GLY A 174 -20.63 -9.83 7.48
C GLY A 174 -21.57 -10.73 6.66
N SER A 175 -21.94 -10.30 5.45
CA SER A 175 -22.79 -11.08 4.54
C SER A 175 -22.12 -12.38 4.11
N LEU A 176 -20.84 -12.32 3.72
CA LEU A 176 -20.09 -13.46 3.22
C LEU A 176 -19.78 -14.48 4.32
N ASN A 177 -19.50 -14.02 5.54
CA ASN A 177 -19.29 -14.89 6.70
C ASN A 177 -20.54 -15.71 7.03
N GLY A 178 -21.74 -15.12 6.95
CA GLY A 178 -22.99 -15.86 7.16
C GLY A 178 -23.22 -16.96 6.11
N ILE A 179 -22.75 -16.75 4.87
CA ILE A 179 -22.78 -17.78 3.82
C ILE A 179 -21.72 -18.86 4.11
N LEU A 180 -20.51 -18.46 4.50
CA LEU A 180 -19.43 -19.40 4.84
C LEU A 180 -19.78 -20.31 6.01
N THR A 181 -20.48 -19.81 7.04
CA THR A 181 -20.90 -20.65 8.18
C THR A 181 -21.86 -21.74 7.73
N GLY A 182 -22.85 -21.42 6.89
CA GLY A 182 -23.75 -22.43 6.33
C GLY A 182 -23.04 -23.48 5.45
N ILE A 183 -22.02 -23.07 4.71
CA ILE A 183 -21.17 -24.00 3.93
C ILE A 183 -20.32 -24.87 4.84
N LYS A 184 -19.73 -24.31 5.91
CA LYS A 184 -18.91 -25.06 6.88
C LYS A 184 -19.71 -26.13 7.60
N GLU A 185 -20.94 -25.82 8.01
CA GLU A 185 -21.83 -26.75 8.72
C GLU A 185 -22.26 -27.95 7.86
N THR A 186 -22.27 -27.79 6.53
CA THR A 186 -22.67 -28.84 5.58
C THR A 186 -21.49 -29.49 4.87
N ALA A 187 -20.27 -29.03 5.12
CA ALA A 187 -19.07 -29.49 4.42
C ALA A 187 -18.56 -30.82 5.00
N VAL A 188 -18.43 -31.82 4.12
CA VAL A 188 -17.80 -33.11 4.42
C VAL A 188 -16.26 -33.01 4.40
N SER A 189 -15.70 -31.96 3.79
CA SER A 189 -14.25 -31.73 3.65
C SER A 189 -13.90 -30.26 3.89
N GLU A 190 -12.75 -30.01 4.53
CA GLU A 190 -12.21 -28.67 4.81
C GLU A 190 -11.78 -27.90 3.54
N VAL A 191 -11.58 -28.60 2.42
CA VAL A 191 -11.17 -27.99 1.15
C VAL A 191 -12.26 -27.08 0.59
N SER A 192 -13.53 -27.46 0.73
CA SER A 192 -14.65 -26.68 0.20
C SER A 192 -14.78 -25.31 0.91
N PRO A 193 -14.84 -25.24 2.26
CA PRO A 193 -14.81 -23.96 2.98
C PRO A 193 -13.60 -23.08 2.65
N PHE A 194 -12.43 -23.69 2.45
CA PHE A 194 -11.21 -22.95 2.09
C PHE A 194 -11.34 -22.24 0.73
N ILE A 195 -11.80 -22.95 -0.31
CA ILE A 195 -11.99 -22.38 -1.65
C ILE A 195 -13.02 -21.24 -1.63
N TRP A 196 -14.13 -21.43 -0.92
CA TRP A 196 -15.14 -20.37 -0.78
C TRP A 196 -14.60 -19.14 -0.05
N ASN A 197 -13.80 -19.33 1.00
CA ASN A 197 -13.15 -18.22 1.69
C ASN A 197 -12.20 -17.44 0.76
N LEU A 198 -11.45 -18.15 -0.09
CA LEU A 198 -10.57 -17.52 -1.09
C LEU A 198 -11.35 -16.70 -2.12
N ILE A 199 -12.45 -17.25 -2.66
CA ILE A 199 -13.33 -16.56 -3.62
C ILE A 199 -13.92 -15.31 -2.99
N PHE A 200 -14.44 -15.40 -1.77
CA PHE A 200 -15.04 -14.28 -1.05
C PHE A 200 -14.02 -13.19 -0.73
N SER A 201 -12.81 -13.57 -0.30
CA SER A 201 -11.71 -12.63 -0.09
C SER A 201 -11.31 -11.91 -1.39
N ALA A 202 -11.29 -12.62 -2.52
CA ALA A 202 -11.01 -12.02 -3.83
C ALA A 202 -12.11 -11.04 -4.26
N VAL A 203 -13.38 -11.35 -4.00
CA VAL A 203 -14.52 -10.43 -4.26
C VAL A 203 -14.40 -9.17 -3.41
N VAL A 204 -14.13 -9.30 -2.11
CA VAL A 204 -13.93 -8.15 -1.21
C VAL A 204 -12.79 -7.28 -1.72
N LEU A 205 -11.63 -7.89 -2.04
CA LEU A 205 -10.48 -7.17 -2.59
C LEU A 205 -10.84 -6.42 -3.88
N ALA A 206 -11.56 -7.06 -4.81
CA ALA A 206 -11.97 -6.42 -6.07
C ALA A 206 -12.89 -5.20 -5.85
N VAL A 207 -13.80 -5.28 -4.87
CA VAL A 207 -14.67 -4.14 -4.53
C VAL A 207 -13.89 -3.01 -3.85
N LEU A 208 -12.97 -3.34 -2.95
CA LEU A 208 -12.08 -2.33 -2.33
C LEU A 208 -11.20 -1.64 -3.37
N LEU A 209 -10.62 -2.40 -4.29
CA LEU A 209 -9.84 -1.85 -5.41
C LEU A 209 -10.68 -0.96 -6.33
N PHE A 210 -11.94 -1.31 -6.57
CA PHE A 210 -12.87 -0.46 -7.30
C PHE A 210 -13.10 0.88 -6.60
N ILE A 211 -13.37 0.86 -5.28
CA ILE A 211 -13.53 2.09 -4.49
C ILE A 211 -12.24 2.91 -4.53
N GLN A 212 -11.07 2.29 -4.35
CA GLN A 212 -9.78 2.96 -4.46
C GLN A 212 -9.61 3.66 -5.81
N MET A 213 -9.95 2.99 -6.91
CA MET A 213 -9.89 3.56 -8.25
C MET A 213 -10.82 4.78 -8.38
N VAL A 214 -12.04 4.73 -7.84
CA VAL A 214 -12.96 5.88 -7.86
C VAL A 214 -12.35 7.08 -7.15
N PHE A 215 -11.74 6.89 -5.98
CA PHE A 215 -11.07 7.98 -5.25
C PHE A 215 -9.76 8.44 -5.89
N ASP A 216 -9.06 7.58 -6.63
CA ASP A 216 -7.94 8.00 -7.49
C ASP A 216 -8.42 8.99 -8.57
N TYR A 217 -9.52 8.69 -9.27
CA TYR A 217 -10.12 9.63 -10.23
C TYR A 217 -10.71 10.88 -9.58
N ALA A 218 -11.26 10.77 -8.36
CA ALA A 218 -11.75 11.94 -7.63
C ALA A 218 -10.63 12.95 -7.36
N ARG A 219 -9.45 12.46 -6.96
CA ARG A 219 -8.26 13.30 -6.80
C ARG A 219 -7.81 13.96 -8.10
N ILE A 220 -7.80 13.21 -9.20
CA ILE A 220 -7.47 13.74 -10.54
C ILE A 220 -8.44 14.86 -10.94
N LEU A 221 -9.75 14.64 -10.75
CA LEU A 221 -10.80 15.63 -11.01
C LEU A 221 -10.62 16.90 -10.17
N THR A 222 -10.32 16.76 -8.88
CA THR A 222 -10.09 17.90 -7.98
C THR A 222 -8.95 18.77 -8.46
N VAL A 223 -7.86 18.17 -8.95
CA VAL A 223 -6.68 18.90 -9.46
C VAL A 223 -6.98 19.58 -10.80
N LEU A 224 -7.57 18.85 -11.76
CA LEU A 224 -7.79 19.38 -13.11
C LEU A 224 -8.91 20.44 -13.18
N GLU A 225 -10.00 20.23 -12.44
CA GLU A 225 -11.17 21.13 -12.47
C GLU A 225 -11.14 22.20 -11.36
N HIS A 226 -10.08 22.27 -10.54
CA HIS A 226 -9.95 23.21 -9.42
C HIS A 226 -11.18 23.22 -8.49
N ARG A 227 -11.77 22.04 -8.25
CA ARG A 227 -13.02 21.91 -7.48
C ARG A 227 -12.76 22.02 -5.97
N ASP A 228 -13.59 22.79 -5.28
CA ASP A 228 -13.57 22.87 -3.81
C ASP A 228 -14.45 21.81 -3.15
N ASN A 229 -15.52 21.37 -3.81
CA ASN A 229 -16.45 20.39 -3.25
C ASN A 229 -15.97 18.94 -3.49
N ILE A 230 -15.57 18.31 -2.39
CA ILE A 230 -15.03 16.94 -2.32
C ILE A 230 -16.06 15.89 -2.74
N PHE A 231 -17.30 15.99 -2.24
CA PHE A 231 -18.38 15.05 -2.57
C PHE A 231 -18.75 15.10 -4.04
N SER A 232 -18.79 16.31 -4.61
CA SER A 232 -19.04 16.49 -6.04
C SER A 232 -17.95 15.83 -6.88
N SER A 233 -16.69 15.95 -6.47
CA SER A 233 -15.55 15.32 -7.13
C SER A 233 -15.64 13.79 -7.08
N ALA A 234 -15.98 13.22 -5.91
CA ALA A 234 -16.18 11.78 -5.73
C ALA A 234 -17.34 11.24 -6.58
N TRP A 235 -18.49 11.92 -6.59
CA TRP A 235 -19.66 11.50 -7.37
C TRP A 235 -19.40 11.55 -8.89
N ARG A 236 -18.72 12.59 -9.37
CA ARG A 236 -18.32 12.69 -10.78
C ARG A 236 -17.30 11.62 -11.17
N ALA A 237 -16.36 11.31 -10.28
CA ALA A 237 -15.42 10.23 -10.48
C ALA A 237 -16.13 8.88 -10.59
N LEU A 238 -17.09 8.62 -9.70
CA LEU A 238 -17.91 7.40 -9.75
C LEU A 238 -18.68 7.33 -11.08
N ARG A 239 -19.36 8.42 -11.48
CA ARG A 239 -20.07 8.48 -12.77
C ARG A 239 -19.14 8.26 -13.95
N PHE A 240 -17.93 8.83 -13.94
CA PHE A 240 -16.93 8.63 -14.98
C PHE A 240 -16.52 7.16 -15.07
N VAL A 241 -16.22 6.53 -13.94
CA VAL A 241 -15.83 5.11 -13.86
C VAL A 241 -16.95 4.20 -14.35
N VAL A 242 -18.19 4.39 -13.86
CA VAL A 242 -19.35 3.55 -14.20
C VAL A 242 -19.80 3.76 -15.65
N SER A 243 -19.64 4.96 -16.21
CA SER A 243 -19.96 5.21 -17.62
C SER A 243 -18.97 4.56 -18.59
N ARG A 244 -17.76 4.22 -18.15
CA ARG A 244 -16.66 3.72 -19.01
C ARG A 244 -15.86 2.59 -18.35
N PRO A 245 -16.53 1.54 -17.84
CA PRO A 245 -15.92 0.56 -16.93
C PRO A 245 -14.78 -0.19 -17.60
N LEU A 246 -14.94 -0.62 -18.86
CA LEU A 246 -13.92 -1.41 -19.54
C LEU A 246 -12.59 -0.64 -19.72
N SER A 247 -12.63 0.68 -19.88
CA SER A 247 -11.42 1.48 -20.06
C SER A 247 -10.75 1.81 -18.73
N THR A 248 -11.53 2.16 -17.70
CA THR A 248 -11.02 2.53 -16.38
C THR A 248 -10.53 1.30 -15.62
N LEU A 249 -11.33 0.23 -15.57
CA LEU A 249 -10.97 -1.05 -14.96
C LEU A 249 -9.82 -1.70 -15.72
N GLY A 250 -9.88 -1.72 -17.06
CA GLY A 250 -8.80 -2.32 -17.87
C GLY A 250 -7.45 -1.67 -17.59
N LEU A 251 -7.39 -0.33 -17.52
CA LEU A 251 -6.16 0.39 -17.18
C LEU A 251 -5.71 0.10 -15.73
N PHE A 252 -6.62 0.25 -14.77
CA PHE A 252 -6.30 0.08 -13.35
C PHE A 252 -5.81 -1.34 -13.02
N TYR A 253 -6.56 -2.36 -13.46
CA TYR A 253 -6.21 -3.76 -13.19
C TYR A 253 -4.96 -4.21 -13.95
N THR A 254 -4.66 -3.65 -15.12
CA THR A 254 -3.39 -3.96 -15.81
C THR A 254 -2.19 -3.50 -14.96
N VAL A 255 -2.23 -2.26 -14.45
CA VAL A 255 -1.16 -1.74 -13.58
C VAL A 255 -1.11 -2.50 -12.25
N PHE A 256 -2.27 -2.86 -11.70
CA PHE A 256 -2.36 -3.68 -10.48
C PHE A 256 -1.76 -5.08 -10.67
N VAL A 257 -1.99 -5.74 -11.81
CA VAL A 257 -1.33 -7.02 -12.14
C VAL A 257 0.18 -6.85 -12.23
N CYS A 258 0.69 -5.76 -12.81
CA CYS A 258 2.12 -5.46 -12.77
C CYS A 258 2.64 -5.29 -11.33
N GLN A 259 1.86 -4.64 -10.46
CA GLN A 259 2.20 -4.52 -9.03
C GLN A 259 2.29 -5.88 -8.35
N ILE A 260 1.29 -6.76 -8.56
CA ILE A 260 1.30 -8.13 -8.04
C ILE A 260 2.53 -8.89 -8.55
N ALA A 261 2.82 -8.81 -9.85
CA ALA A 261 3.96 -9.51 -10.44
C ALA A 261 5.29 -9.09 -9.81
N VAL A 262 5.48 -7.79 -9.55
CA VAL A 262 6.66 -7.27 -8.85
C VAL A 262 6.71 -7.73 -7.39
N SER A 263 5.58 -7.77 -6.68
CA SER A 263 5.51 -8.28 -5.30
C SER A 263 5.80 -9.78 -5.21
N VAL A 264 5.29 -10.58 -6.15
CA VAL A 264 5.58 -12.02 -6.23
C VAL A 264 7.06 -12.25 -6.55
N LEU A 265 7.61 -11.49 -7.50
CA LEU A 265 9.04 -11.55 -7.83
C LEU A 265 9.89 -11.23 -6.60
N TYR A 266 9.58 -10.17 -5.86
CA TYR A 266 10.26 -9.83 -4.62
C TYR A 266 10.17 -10.96 -3.58
N ALA A 267 8.98 -11.51 -3.36
CA ALA A 267 8.77 -12.60 -2.41
C ALA A 267 9.59 -13.86 -2.76
N VAL A 268 9.70 -14.22 -4.03
CA VAL A 268 10.53 -15.34 -4.49
C VAL A 268 12.02 -15.01 -4.37
N LEU A 269 12.42 -13.79 -4.73
CA LEU A 269 13.82 -13.36 -4.66
C LEU A 269 14.33 -13.38 -3.22
N ILE A 270 13.60 -12.82 -2.25
CA ILE A 270 14.08 -12.65 -0.88
C ILE A 270 14.35 -14.00 -0.18
N GLU A 271 13.60 -15.05 -0.51
CA GLU A 271 13.84 -16.41 0.01
C GLU A 271 15.17 -17.01 -0.45
N SER A 272 15.65 -16.59 -1.62
CA SER A 272 16.93 -17.07 -2.16
C SER A 272 18.14 -16.48 -1.42
N PHE A 273 17.94 -15.55 -0.48
CA PHE A 273 19.00 -14.90 0.29
C PHE A 273 18.87 -15.18 1.81
N PRO A 274 19.43 -16.31 2.30
CA PRO A 274 19.49 -16.58 3.74
C PRO A 274 20.25 -15.45 4.46
N GLN A 275 19.61 -14.80 5.43
CA GLN A 275 20.12 -13.62 6.15
C GLN A 275 21.11 -14.00 7.27
N THR A 276 22.00 -14.96 7.03
CA THR A 276 22.95 -15.49 8.03
C THR A 276 24.32 -14.80 8.00
N LYS A 277 24.67 -14.12 6.89
CA LYS A 277 25.95 -13.44 6.72
C LYS A 277 25.72 -11.95 6.49
N PHE A 278 26.68 -11.14 6.91
CA PHE A 278 26.63 -9.69 6.68
C PHE A 278 26.35 -9.30 5.21
N LEU A 279 27.02 -9.97 4.26
CA LEU A 279 26.82 -9.71 2.84
C LEU A 279 25.40 -10.03 2.37
N THR A 280 24.81 -11.14 2.83
CA THR A 280 23.45 -11.53 2.43
C THR A 280 22.38 -10.64 3.06
N VAL A 281 22.60 -10.15 4.28
CA VAL A 281 21.76 -9.12 4.93
C VAL A 281 21.78 -7.82 4.12
N ILE A 282 22.95 -7.34 3.70
CA ILE A 282 23.06 -6.13 2.87
C ILE A 282 22.39 -6.33 1.50
N SER A 283 22.59 -7.48 0.86
CA SER A 283 21.93 -7.80 -0.41
C SER A 283 20.40 -7.81 -0.26
N ALA A 284 19.88 -8.45 0.79
CA ALA A 284 18.45 -8.46 1.11
C ALA A 284 17.89 -7.05 1.30
N PHE A 285 18.62 -6.18 2.00
CA PHE A 285 18.28 -4.77 2.16
C PHE A 285 18.15 -4.06 0.80
N PHE A 286 19.14 -4.18 -0.09
CA PHE A 286 19.09 -3.54 -1.41
C PHE A 286 17.95 -4.08 -2.29
N ILE A 287 17.68 -5.39 -2.23
CA ILE A 287 16.54 -6.00 -2.92
C ILE A 287 15.22 -5.41 -2.42
N GLN A 288 15.07 -5.25 -1.10
CA GLN A 288 13.92 -4.59 -0.50
C GLN A 288 13.80 -3.13 -0.94
N GLN A 289 14.91 -2.37 -0.97
CA GLN A 289 14.88 -0.98 -1.45
C GLN A 289 14.47 -0.88 -2.93
N LEU A 290 14.96 -1.80 -3.78
CA LEU A 290 14.56 -1.87 -5.19
C LEU A 290 13.08 -2.20 -5.34
N PHE A 291 12.56 -3.10 -4.50
CA PHE A 291 11.13 -3.42 -4.46
C PHE A 291 10.29 -2.19 -4.09
N ILE A 292 10.63 -1.49 -3.02
CA ILE A 292 9.93 -0.27 -2.60
C ILE A 292 9.98 0.79 -3.70
N PHE A 293 11.14 1.01 -4.32
CA PHE A 293 11.28 1.93 -5.45
C PHE A 293 10.35 1.55 -6.62
N SER A 294 10.27 0.25 -6.95
CA SER A 294 9.40 -0.27 -8.00
C SER A 294 7.92 -0.05 -7.68
N ILE A 295 7.50 -0.23 -6.43
CA ILE A 295 6.11 0.03 -6.00
C ILE A 295 5.77 1.52 -6.15
N ILE A 296 6.66 2.42 -5.74
CA ILE A 296 6.47 3.88 -5.89
C ILE A 296 6.42 4.27 -7.37
N TRP A 297 7.28 3.69 -8.20
CA TRP A 297 7.27 3.89 -9.65
C TRP A 297 5.92 3.48 -10.25
N ILE A 298 5.43 2.28 -9.91
CA ILE A 298 4.14 1.76 -10.39
C ILE A 298 2.98 2.65 -9.95
N ARG A 299 3.02 3.18 -8.72
CA ARG A 299 2.00 4.13 -8.24
C ARG A 299 2.01 5.43 -9.05
N CYS A 300 3.19 5.97 -9.37
CA CYS A 300 3.31 7.15 -10.23
C CYS A 300 2.82 6.85 -11.65
N TRP A 301 3.17 5.67 -12.19
CA TRP A 301 2.71 5.20 -13.49
C TRP A 301 1.18 5.09 -13.56
N LEU A 302 0.54 4.58 -12.50
CA LEU A 302 -0.91 4.54 -12.41
C LEU A 302 -1.53 5.93 -12.50
N TYR A 303 -1.08 6.88 -11.68
CA TYR A 303 -1.64 8.24 -11.68
C TYR A 303 -1.43 8.95 -13.02
N ALA A 304 -0.24 8.85 -13.61
CA ALA A 304 0.04 9.43 -14.92
C ALA A 304 -0.88 8.83 -16.00
N SER A 305 -1.07 7.50 -15.98
CA SER A 305 -1.93 6.81 -16.96
C SER A 305 -3.41 7.14 -16.79
N GLN A 306 -3.90 7.25 -15.54
CA GLN A 306 -5.27 7.63 -15.25
C GLN A 306 -5.56 9.09 -15.64
N LEU A 307 -4.61 9.99 -15.40
CA LEU A 307 -4.72 11.40 -15.78
C LEU A 307 -4.83 11.54 -17.31
N GLU A 308 -3.97 10.84 -18.06
CA GLU A 308 -4.02 10.77 -19.53
C GLU A 308 -5.33 10.19 -20.07
N LEU A 309 -5.84 9.13 -19.44
CA LEU A 309 -7.11 8.52 -19.85
C LEU A 309 -8.28 9.48 -19.57
N PHE A 310 -8.25 10.18 -18.45
CA PHE A 310 -9.28 11.14 -18.08
C PHE A 310 -9.28 12.37 -19.00
N SER A 311 -8.11 12.95 -19.26
CA SER A 311 -7.98 14.12 -20.14
C SER A 311 -8.43 13.84 -21.57
N TYR A 312 -8.16 12.63 -22.10
CA TYR A 312 -8.59 12.22 -23.44
C TYR A 312 -10.09 11.93 -23.56
N LYS A 313 -10.75 11.50 -22.48
CA LYS A 313 -12.15 11.06 -22.49
C LYS A 313 -13.13 12.04 -21.84
N ARG A 314 -12.64 13.21 -21.44
CA ARG A 314 -13.44 14.37 -21.05
C ARG A 314 -14.27 14.84 -22.23
#